data_AF-A0A953A272-F1
#
_entry.id   AF-A0A953A272-F1
#
_cell.length_a   1.000
_cell.length_b   1.000
_cell.length_c   1.000
_cell.angle_alpha   90.00
_cell.angle_beta   90.00
_cell.angle_gamma   90.00
#
_symmetry.space_group_name_H-M   'P 1'
#
loop_
_entity.id
_entity.type
_entity.pdbx_description
1 polymer ?
#
loop_
_entity_poly.entity_id
_entity_poly.type
_entity_poly.pdbx_seq_one_letter_code
_entity_poly.pdbx_strand_id
1 'polypeptide(L)'
;MQPPRQRRPKGPRPLSRIGRAAVVELGATLAALLLARIVILAGPGPERSEFTRWFTRATDLLVWPAAQVPGGGVHLLHALTLADLVTVAVLILLTALAVGTMAGWEAEGSPEPNPNGHLARVERRKRMLD
;
A
#
# COMPACT_ATOMS: atom_id res chain seq x y z
N MET A 1 -16.96 14.40 44.47
CA MET A 1 -17.43 14.48 43.07
C MET A 1 -16.31 13.97 42.18
N GLN A 2 -16.52 12.90 41.41
CA GLN A 2 -15.53 12.41 40.44
C GLN A 2 -15.62 13.27 39.16
N PRO A 3 -14.51 13.77 38.62
CA PRO A 3 -14.54 14.52 37.37
C PRO A 3 -14.99 13.61 36.20
N PRO A 4 -15.72 14.16 35.22
CA PRO A 4 -16.25 13.38 34.11
C PRO A 4 -15.10 12.76 33.32
N ARG A 5 -15.11 11.42 33.21
CA ARG A 5 -14.15 10.68 32.37
C ARG A 5 -14.35 11.11 30.92
N GLN A 6 -13.38 11.86 30.38
CA GLN A 6 -13.30 12.13 28.95
C GLN A 6 -13.22 10.80 28.20
N ARG A 7 -14.25 10.48 27.42
CA ARG A 7 -14.21 9.35 26.50
C ARG A 7 -13.21 9.72 25.41
N ARG A 8 -11.99 9.14 25.47
CA ARG A 8 -11.04 9.23 24.35
C ARG A 8 -11.77 8.81 23.08
N PRO A 9 -11.72 9.61 21.99
CA PRO A 9 -12.28 9.20 20.72
C PRO A 9 -11.63 7.88 20.33
N LYS A 10 -12.48 6.93 19.94
CA LYS A 10 -12.05 5.61 19.49
C LYS A 10 -11.36 5.83 18.14
N GLY A 11 -10.04 5.98 18.16
CA GLY A 11 -9.24 6.15 16.96
C GLY A 11 -9.50 5.01 15.96
N PRO A 12 -9.21 5.23 14.66
CA PRO A 12 -9.36 4.21 13.64
C PRO A 12 -8.61 2.95 14.07
N ARG A 13 -9.28 1.80 14.02
CA ARG A 13 -8.68 0.52 14.41
C ARG A 13 -7.57 0.16 13.41
N PRO A 14 -6.39 -0.28 13.86
CA PRO A 14 -5.33 -0.70 12.95
C PRO A 14 -5.80 -1.87 12.08
N LEU A 15 -5.46 -1.86 10.79
CA LEU A 15 -5.63 -3.04 9.92
C LEU A 15 -4.98 -4.26 10.58
N SER A 16 -5.66 -5.41 10.49
CA SER A 16 -5.08 -6.69 10.91
C SER A 16 -3.79 -6.99 10.12
N ARG A 17 -2.88 -7.79 10.69
CA ARG A 17 -1.64 -8.21 10.00
C ARG A 17 -1.92 -8.78 8.60
N ILE A 18 -3.00 -9.55 8.46
CA ILE A 18 -3.44 -10.15 7.20
C ILE A 18 -3.82 -9.05 6.19
N GLY A 19 -4.58 -8.05 6.62
CA GLY A 19 -4.97 -6.96 5.73
C GLY A 19 -3.78 -6.11 5.28
N ARG A 20 -2.79 -5.89 6.16
CA ARG A 20 -1.54 -5.19 5.78
C ARG A 20 -0.76 -5.98 4.72
N ALA A 21 -0.56 -7.27 4.95
CA ALA A 21 0.12 -8.14 3.98
C ALA A 21 -0.60 -8.14 2.63
N ALA A 22 -1.93 -8.23 2.63
CA ALA A 22 -2.72 -8.17 1.40
C ALA A 22 -2.54 -6.86 0.63
N VAL A 23 -2.49 -5.70 1.31
CA VAL A 23 -2.25 -4.40 0.67
C VAL A 23 -0.86 -4.32 0.04
N VAL A 24 0.17 -4.79 0.75
CA VAL A 24 1.54 -4.79 0.24
C VAL A 24 1.69 -5.73 -0.96
N GLU A 25 1.17 -6.95 -0.86
CA GLU A 25 1.21 -7.94 -1.95
C GLU A 25 0.45 -7.46 -3.19
N LEU A 26 -0.73 -6.86 -2.98
CA LEU A 26 -1.51 -6.30 -4.08
C LEU A 26 -0.76 -5.15 -4.76
N GLY A 27 -0.20 -4.22 -3.97
CA GLY A 27 0.60 -3.11 -4.50
C GLY A 27 1.82 -3.60 -5.29
N ALA A 28 2.56 -4.57 -4.74
CA ALA A 28 3.71 -5.17 -5.42
C ALA A 28 3.32 -5.88 -6.73
N THR A 29 2.22 -6.64 -6.71
CA THR A 29 1.70 -7.32 -7.90
C THR A 29 1.31 -6.33 -8.99
N LEU A 30 0.58 -5.27 -8.63
CA LEU A 30 0.21 -4.21 -9.57
C LEU A 30 1.43 -3.48 -10.12
N ALA A 31 2.43 -3.21 -9.28
CA ALA A 31 3.66 -2.56 -9.71
C ALA A 31 4.45 -3.43 -10.70
N ALA A 32 4.55 -4.74 -10.42
CA ALA A 32 5.19 -5.69 -11.32
C ALA A 32 4.48 -5.78 -12.68
N LEU A 33 3.14 -5.82 -12.68
CA LEU A 33 2.34 -5.83 -13.91
C LEU A 33 2.54 -4.55 -14.73
N LEU A 34 2.50 -3.38 -14.09
CA LEU A 34 2.73 -2.10 -14.78
C LEU A 34 4.16 -1.98 -15.30
N LEU A 35 5.16 -2.43 -14.53
CA LEU A 35 6.55 -2.41 -14.98
C LEU A 35 6.74 -3.31 -16.20
N ALA A 36 6.21 -4.54 -16.17
CA ALA A 36 6.24 -5.46 -17.30
C ALA A 36 5.54 -4.84 -18.53
N ARG A 37 4.40 -4.17 -18.33
CA ARG A 37 3.69 -3.44 -19.39
C ARG A 37 4.56 -2.34 -20.00
N ILE A 38 5.20 -1.51 -19.18
CA ILE A 38 6.08 -0.45 -19.67
C ILE A 38 7.23 -1.03 -20.50
N VAL A 39 7.88 -2.08 -20.02
CA VAL A 39 8.98 -2.73 -20.75
C VAL A 39 8.50 -3.26 -22.10
N ILE A 40 7.33 -3.91 -22.14
CA ILE A 40 6.73 -4.42 -23.37
C ILE A 40 6.38 -3.29 -24.36
N LEU A 41 5.82 -2.17 -23.88
CA LEU A 41 5.37 -1.06 -24.72
C LEU A 41 6.51 -0.14 -25.18
N ALA A 42 7.57 0.00 -24.37
CA ALA A 42 8.73 0.83 -24.67
C ALA A 42 9.73 0.15 -25.61
N GLY A 43 9.73 -1.18 -25.67
CA GLY A 43 10.63 -1.97 -26.50
C GLY A 43 10.30 -1.90 -28.00
N PRO A 44 11.30 -1.92 -28.89
CA PRO A 44 11.09 -2.01 -30.33
C PRO A 44 10.55 -3.40 -30.68
N GLY A 45 9.29 -3.47 -31.13
CA GLY A 45 8.66 -4.70 -31.61
C GLY A 45 7.41 -5.17 -30.86
N PRO A 46 6.42 -4.31 -30.57
CA PRO A 46 5.12 -4.75 -30.05
C PRO A 46 4.35 -5.70 -31.00
N GLU A 47 4.88 -5.97 -32.21
CA GLU A 47 4.29 -6.91 -33.17
C GLU A 47 4.58 -8.41 -32.91
N ARG A 48 5.41 -8.80 -31.93
CA ARG A 48 6.12 -10.10 -32.01
C ARG A 48 5.57 -11.33 -31.26
N SER A 49 4.50 -11.27 -30.47
CA SER A 49 3.88 -12.52 -29.97
C SER A 49 2.40 -12.41 -29.59
N GLU A 50 1.70 -13.54 -29.57
CA GLU A 50 0.33 -13.61 -29.02
C GLU A 50 0.31 -13.27 -27.54
N PHE A 51 1.37 -13.62 -26.81
CA PHE A 51 1.53 -13.31 -25.40
C PHE A 51 1.55 -11.80 -25.14
N THR A 52 2.34 -11.01 -25.87
CA THR A 52 2.41 -9.56 -25.64
C THR A 52 1.08 -8.87 -25.94
N ARG A 53 0.36 -9.32 -26.98
CA ARG A 53 -0.99 -8.83 -27.30
C ARG A 53 -2.01 -9.20 -26.22
N TRP A 54 -1.97 -10.43 -25.73
CA TRP A 54 -2.84 -10.85 -24.64
C TRP A 54 -2.53 -10.09 -23.34
N PHE A 55 -1.26 -9.96 -22.99
CA PHE A 55 -0.80 -9.29 -21.76
C PHE A 55 -1.15 -7.80 -21.75
N THR A 56 -0.93 -7.10 -22.86
CA THR A 56 -1.31 -5.69 -23.00
C THR A 56 -2.82 -5.51 -22.85
N ARG A 57 -3.65 -6.32 -23.52
CA ARG A 57 -5.12 -6.27 -23.32
C ARG A 57 -5.53 -6.54 -21.87
N ALA A 58 -4.93 -7.55 -21.23
CA ALA A 58 -5.24 -7.89 -19.85
C ALA A 58 -4.90 -6.74 -18.88
N THR A 59 -3.83 -5.98 -19.18
CA THR A 59 -3.38 -4.85 -18.36
C THR A 59 -3.97 -3.50 -18.78
N ASP A 60 -4.75 -3.42 -19.87
CA ASP A 60 -5.41 -2.18 -20.30
C ASP A 60 -6.38 -1.65 -19.24
N LEU A 61 -7.04 -2.54 -18.50
CA LEU A 61 -7.93 -2.16 -17.40
C LEU A 61 -7.20 -1.39 -16.28
N LEU A 62 -5.90 -1.62 -16.09
CA LEU A 62 -5.12 -0.91 -15.09
C LEU A 62 -4.92 0.56 -15.48
N VAL A 63 -4.80 0.83 -16.77
CA VAL A 63 -4.47 2.15 -17.33
C VAL A 63 -5.72 2.88 -17.81
N TRP A 64 -6.82 2.15 -18.03
CA TRP A 64 -8.09 2.66 -18.53
C TRP A 64 -8.58 3.93 -17.81
N PRO A 65 -8.53 4.04 -16.47
CA PRO A 65 -8.97 5.27 -15.79
C PRO A 65 -8.13 6.49 -16.18
N ALA A 66 -6.80 6.34 -16.28
CA ALA A 66 -5.90 7.42 -16.66
C ALA A 66 -6.05 7.80 -18.14
N ALA A 67 -6.43 6.84 -18.99
CA ALA A 67 -6.67 7.08 -20.42
C ALA A 67 -7.90 7.96 -20.68
N GLN A 68 -8.84 8.07 -19.74
CA GLN A 68 -10.02 8.94 -19.85
C GLN A 68 -9.70 10.43 -19.67
N VAL A 69 -8.53 10.76 -19.12
CA VAL A 69 -8.11 12.14 -18.92
C VAL A 69 -7.71 12.75 -20.27
N PRO A 70 -8.08 14.02 -20.56
CA PRO A 70 -7.62 14.70 -21.77
C PRO A 70 -6.10 14.64 -21.91
N GLY A 71 -5.60 14.15 -23.04
CA GLY A 71 -4.18 13.94 -23.28
C GLY A 71 -3.60 12.62 -22.75
N GLY A 72 -4.38 11.77 -22.07
CA GLY A 72 -3.94 10.48 -21.55
C GLY A 72 -3.47 9.51 -22.65
N GLY A 73 -4.11 9.55 -23.82
CA GLY A 73 -3.76 8.72 -24.98
C GLY A 73 -2.53 9.21 -25.79
N VAL A 74 -1.84 10.27 -25.35
CA VAL A 74 -0.65 10.77 -26.06
C VAL A 74 0.47 9.74 -25.99
N HIS A 75 0.95 9.29 -27.15
CA HIS A 75 2.11 8.41 -27.25
C HIS A 75 3.40 9.17 -26.94
N LEU A 76 4.18 8.62 -26.01
CA LEU A 76 5.46 9.19 -25.58
C LEU A 76 6.63 8.47 -26.25
N LEU A 77 6.60 7.14 -26.24
CA LEU A 77 7.65 6.29 -26.80
C LEU A 77 7.04 5.00 -27.35
N HIS A 78 7.18 4.73 -28.65
CA HIS A 78 6.52 3.60 -29.31
C HIS A 78 5.01 3.55 -28.97
N ALA A 79 4.57 2.51 -28.28
CA ALA A 79 3.18 2.32 -27.86
C ALA A 79 2.90 2.82 -26.42
N LEU A 80 3.92 3.28 -25.69
CA LEU A 80 3.79 3.81 -24.34
C LEU A 80 3.07 5.16 -24.35
N THR A 81 2.04 5.29 -23.51
CA THR A 81 1.21 6.50 -23.43
C THR A 81 1.46 7.28 -22.13
N LEU A 82 1.00 8.54 -22.10
CA LEU A 82 1.00 9.34 -20.88
C LEU A 82 0.17 8.68 -19.78
N ALA A 83 -0.93 8.01 -20.12
CA ALA A 83 -1.76 7.27 -19.18
C ALA A 83 -0.97 6.17 -18.46
N ASP A 84 -0.05 5.47 -19.14
CA ASP A 84 0.78 4.44 -18.51
C ASP A 84 1.67 5.05 -17.41
N LEU A 85 2.30 6.20 -17.68
CA LEU A 85 3.14 6.90 -16.71
C LEU A 85 2.34 7.46 -15.53
N VAL A 86 1.18 8.06 -15.82
CA VAL A 86 0.27 8.58 -14.79
C VAL A 86 -0.21 7.44 -13.87
N THR A 87 -0.54 6.28 -14.44
CA THR A 87 -0.98 5.11 -13.67
C THR A 87 0.11 4.63 -12.71
N VAL A 88 1.37 4.58 -13.16
CA VAL A 88 2.50 4.24 -12.29
C VAL A 88 2.69 5.28 -11.19
N ALA A 89 2.64 6.57 -11.53
CA ALA A 89 2.78 7.65 -10.54
C ALA A 89 1.70 7.58 -9.46
N VAL A 90 0.45 7.34 -9.85
CA VAL A 90 -0.68 7.15 -8.94
C VAL A 90 -0.46 5.92 -8.06
N LEU A 91 0.00 4.80 -8.62
CA LEU A 91 0.27 3.60 -7.83
C LEU A 91 1.36 3.84 -6.78
N ILE A 92 2.45 4.53 -7.14
CA ILE A 92 3.51 4.90 -6.20
C ILE A 92 2.94 5.77 -5.08
N LEU A 93 2.14 6.79 -5.42
CA LEU A 93 1.51 7.67 -4.44
C LEU A 93 0.59 6.89 -3.49
N LEU A 94 -0.28 6.02 -4.02
CA LEU A 94 -1.18 5.19 -3.22
C LEU A 94 -0.41 4.23 -2.30
N THR A 95 0.69 3.66 -2.80
CA THR A 95 1.55 2.77 -2.01
C THR A 95 2.23 3.54 -0.88
N ALA A 96 2.76 4.74 -1.16
CA ALA A 96 3.36 5.60 -0.14
C ALA A 96 2.34 6.02 0.92
N LEU A 97 1.12 6.38 0.52
CA LEU A 97 0.03 6.71 1.45
C LEU A 97 -0.39 5.49 2.29
N ALA A 98 -0.47 4.31 1.69
CA ALA A 98 -0.79 3.07 2.39
C ALA A 98 0.29 2.73 3.43
N VAL A 99 1.57 2.83 3.07
CA VAL A 99 2.69 2.60 3.99
C VAL A 99 2.70 3.66 5.09
N GLY A 100 2.52 4.94 4.75
CA GLY A 100 2.48 6.04 5.72
C GLY A 100 1.34 5.91 6.73
N THR A 101 0.14 5.52 6.28
CA THR A 101 -1.01 5.27 7.18
C THR A 101 -0.77 4.05 8.08
N MET A 102 -0.17 2.98 7.55
CA MET A 102 0.22 1.82 8.35
C MET A 102 1.27 2.16 9.42
N ALA A 103 2.29 2.94 9.07
CA ALA A 103 3.33 3.40 9.99
C ALA A 103 2.75 4.33 11.08
N GLY A 104 1.85 5.23 10.72
CA GLY A 104 1.15 6.10 11.68
C GLY A 104 0.38 5.31 12.75
N TRP A 105 -0.27 4.21 12.36
CA TRP A 105 -0.97 3.34 13.31
C TRP A 105 -0.03 2.53 14.22
N GLU A 106 1.18 2.20 13.77
CA GLU A 106 2.19 1.55 14.62
C GLU A 106 2.73 2.50 15.69
N ALA A 107 2.89 3.79 15.34
CA ALA A 107 3.29 4.83 16.28
C ALA A 107 2.21 5.07 17.36
N GLU A 108 0.93 5.08 16.98
CA GLU A 108 -0.19 5.28 17.93
C GLU A 108 -0.50 4.05 18.78
N GLY A 109 -0.24 2.84 18.27
CA GLY A 109 -0.55 1.57 18.94
C GLY A 109 0.55 1.05 19.86
N SER A 110 1.74 1.65 19.85
CA SER A 110 2.84 1.25 20.73
C SER A 110 2.55 1.73 22.16
N PRO A 111 2.36 0.83 23.14
CA PRO A 111 2.29 1.25 24.53
C PRO A 111 3.62 1.88 24.88
N GLU A 112 3.62 3.08 25.48
CA GLU A 112 4.83 3.56 26.14
C GLU A 112 5.39 2.43 27.02
N PRO A 113 6.67 2.09 26.92
CA PRO A 113 7.26 1.05 27.74
C PRO A 113 7.10 1.47 29.20
N ASN A 114 6.12 0.88 29.90
CA ASN A 114 5.83 1.20 31.29
C ASN A 114 7.05 0.78 32.13
N PRO A 115 7.88 1.73 32.61
CA PRO A 115 9.12 1.39 33.31
C PRO A 115 8.86 0.64 34.62
N ASN A 116 7.64 0.76 35.17
CA ASN A 116 7.23 0.13 36.42
C ASN A 116 6.50 -1.21 36.22
N GLY A 117 6.18 -1.58 34.97
CA GLY A 117 5.51 -2.85 34.66
C GLY A 117 6.36 -4.07 35.01
N HIS A 118 7.69 -3.93 34.92
CA HIS A 118 8.61 -5.00 35.28
C HIS A 118 8.69 -5.19 36.80
N LEU A 119 8.63 -4.11 37.58
CA LEU A 119 8.65 -4.14 39.05
C LEU A 119 7.38 -4.79 39.62
N ALA A 120 6.21 -4.43 39.09
CA ALA A 120 4.93 -5.03 39.48
C ALA A 120 4.88 -6.55 39.22
N ARG A 121 5.55 -7.03 38.16
CA ARG A 121 5.64 -8.46 37.84
C ARG A 121 6.54 -9.22 38.81
N VAL A 122 7.66 -8.62 39.20
CA VAL A 122 8.62 -9.22 40.17
C VAL A 122 7.99 -9.31 41.55
N GLU A 123 7.30 -8.25 41.98
CA GLU A 123 6.69 -8.20 43.30
C GLU A 123 5.51 -9.17 43.44
N ARG A 124 4.73 -9.35 42.37
CA ARG A 124 3.66 -10.36 42.31
C ARG A 124 4.20 -11.79 42.32
N ARG A 125 5.36 -12.03 41.72
CA ARG A 125 6.03 -13.35 41.72
C ARG A 125 6.60 -13.69 43.10
N LYS A 126 7.08 -12.69 43.83
CA LYS A 126 7.61 -12.84 45.19
C LYS A 126 6.51 -13.28 46.17
N ARG A 127 5.33 -12.66 46.10
CA ARG A 127 4.16 -13.02 46.95
C ARG A 127 3.54 -14.40 46.67
N MET A 128 3.95 -15.11 45.62
CA MET A 128 3.48 -16.47 45.32
C MET A 128 4.44 -17.54 45.85
N LEU A 129 5.62 -17.15 46.33
CA LEU A 129 6.67 -18.02 46.86
C LEU A 129 6.76 -17.96 48.39
N ASP A 130 5.99 -17.06 49.02
CA ASP A 130 5.75 -16.96 50.46
C ASP A 130 4.37 -17.60 50.76
#